data_AF-A0A832G8K3-F1
#
_entry.id   AF-A0A832G8K3-F1
#
_cell.length_a   1.000
_cell.length_b   1.000
_cell.length_c   1.000
_cell.angle_alpha   90.00
_cell.angle_beta   90.00
_cell.angle_gamma   90.00
#
_symmetry.space_group_name_H-M   'P 1'
#
loop_
_entity.id
_entity.type
_entity.pdbx_description
1 polymer ?
#
loop_
_entity_poly.entity_id
_entity_poly.type
_entity_poly.pdbx_seq_one_letter_code
_entity_poly.pdbx_strand_id
1 'polypeptide(L)'
;MKQSIIYHLFYLLLLIILILFLPSCKEESNPVDNNQPFATATKNILPASGGQIELTDKSGNKITLIIQPYALEDSTAVTLELMNNTLANPFSQNILNTIRILPDGLRLDSTSIIKISFAAAISDTNKTMIYYLKKSDLAYALKTKWIDNKTVEAQISHFSDYGGANPTKQEIESQATNVGNDFNYNIWDWQGFFQYVQTMLKYIEYCRLYGNDELAEQLMTNLENKIVNQCNAFLNEPIPDEPCGYYLKALLKYHEAFCLMVRHNPQLEDRFNDRIDEVLNRCYVRGELEFVYDYCFSAQGAEICRLITGSVPFTVNTTIEPHGKINGTGTLDWHGWMNGIPPNCIYDEVGTVNVTLGGAMVLDEYGVLWMDFETLEHASGTVTAMCDGIGTVNPFNPPDVTHNIRILAQEGSELIMPVPGANGSFKWILHLNFMPCKSEIARHIKLKNNIR
;
A
#
# COMPACT_ATOMS: atom_id res chain seq x y z
N MET A 1 -40.02 54.62 -9.10
CA MET A 1 -39.02 54.87 -8.05
C MET A 1 -39.35 54.25 -6.68
N LYS A 2 -40.58 54.35 -6.15
CA LYS A 2 -40.90 53.83 -4.80
C LYS A 2 -40.83 52.30 -4.63
N GLN A 3 -41.11 51.50 -5.68
CA GLN A 3 -41.07 50.04 -5.59
C GLN A 3 -39.63 49.47 -5.49
N SER A 4 -38.67 50.05 -6.19
CA SER A 4 -37.26 49.59 -6.16
C SER A 4 -36.61 49.74 -4.78
N ILE A 5 -36.96 50.81 -4.05
CA ILE A 5 -36.47 51.06 -2.69
C ILE A 5 -37.02 50.01 -1.71
N ILE A 6 -38.28 49.59 -1.88
CA ILE A 6 -38.90 48.57 -1.02
C ILE A 6 -38.23 47.20 -1.23
N TYR A 7 -37.93 46.83 -2.48
CA TYR A 7 -37.20 45.58 -2.76
C TYR A 7 -35.79 45.58 -2.19
N HIS A 8 -35.07 46.71 -2.24
CA HIS A 8 -33.73 46.81 -1.66
C HIS A 8 -33.75 46.75 -0.13
N LEU A 9 -34.75 47.37 0.51
CA LEU A 9 -34.94 47.24 1.96
C LEU A 9 -35.28 45.81 2.37
N PHE A 10 -36.11 45.11 1.58
CA PHE A 10 -36.47 43.72 1.86
C PHE A 10 -35.27 42.79 1.70
N TYR A 11 -34.45 42.99 0.67
CA TYR A 11 -33.21 42.24 0.46
C TYR A 11 -32.19 42.49 1.57
N LEU A 12 -32.03 43.75 2.00
CA LEU A 12 -31.14 44.11 3.11
C LEU A 12 -31.60 43.45 4.43
N LEU A 13 -32.91 43.43 4.69
CA LEU A 13 -33.47 42.79 5.88
C LEU A 13 -33.24 41.27 5.85
N LEU A 14 -33.45 40.63 4.70
CA LEU A 14 -33.18 39.20 4.51
C LEU A 14 -31.69 38.86 4.68
N LEU A 15 -30.81 39.73 4.21
CA LEU A 15 -29.36 39.58 4.36
C LEU A 15 -28.91 39.71 5.82
N ILE A 16 -29.50 40.64 6.58
CA ILE A 16 -29.24 40.81 8.01
C ILE A 16 -29.76 39.61 8.81
N ILE A 17 -30.93 39.08 8.45
CA ILE A 17 -31.48 37.86 9.07
C ILE A 17 -30.56 36.65 8.76
N LEU A 18 -30.04 36.52 7.54
CA LEU A 18 -29.09 35.45 7.20
C LEU A 18 -27.78 35.54 8.00
N ILE A 19 -27.29 36.76 8.28
CA ILE A 19 -26.09 36.99 9.11
C ILE A 19 -26.37 36.65 10.58
N LEU A 20 -27.58 36.87 11.09
CA LEU A 20 -27.98 36.51 12.45
C LEU A 20 -28.22 35.00 12.63
N PHE A 21 -28.45 34.26 11.54
CA PHE A 21 -28.57 32.79 11.54
C PHE A 21 -27.30 32.06 11.08
N LEU A 22 -26.20 32.77 10.80
CA LEU A 22 -24.90 32.12 10.79
C LEU A 22 -24.70 31.56 12.20
N PRO A 23 -24.50 30.23 12.37
CA PRO A 23 -24.15 29.70 13.67
C PRO A 23 -22.90 30.45 14.11
N SER A 24 -23.07 31.31 15.11
CA SER A 24 -21.96 31.74 15.94
C SER A 24 -21.34 30.44 16.41
N CYS A 25 -20.19 30.08 15.83
CA CYS A 25 -19.22 29.24 16.50
C CYS A 25 -18.81 30.02 17.75
N LYS A 26 -19.68 29.99 18.77
CA LYS A 26 -19.20 29.90 20.13
C LYS A 26 -18.32 28.68 20.08
N GLU A 27 -17.01 28.90 20.13
CA GLU A 27 -16.11 27.97 20.78
C GLU A 27 -16.79 27.63 22.10
N GLU A 28 -17.53 26.52 22.13
CA GLU A 28 -17.66 25.76 23.35
C GLU A 28 -16.23 25.55 23.77
N SER A 29 -15.87 26.21 24.87
CA SER A 29 -14.60 26.13 25.54
C SER A 29 -13.99 24.76 25.27
N ASN A 30 -12.96 24.71 24.43
CA ASN A 30 -12.08 23.55 24.37
C ASN A 30 -11.80 23.23 25.84
N PRO A 31 -12.13 22.03 26.34
CA PRO A 31 -11.63 21.64 27.64
C PRO A 31 -10.12 21.78 27.53
N VAL A 32 -9.57 22.80 28.18
CA VAL A 32 -8.13 22.93 28.34
C VAL A 32 -7.75 21.65 29.05
N ASP A 33 -7.14 20.72 28.33
CA ASP A 33 -6.59 19.50 28.89
C ASP A 33 -5.52 19.98 29.88
N ASN A 34 -5.92 20.15 31.15
CA ASN A 34 -5.09 20.74 32.20
C ASN A 34 -3.89 19.85 32.56
N ASN A 35 -3.71 18.73 31.86
CA ASN A 35 -2.57 17.85 31.98
C ASN A 35 -1.41 18.39 31.13
N GLN A 36 -0.69 19.39 31.65
CA GLN A 36 0.54 19.84 31.01
C GLN A 36 1.61 18.73 31.05
N PRO A 37 2.37 18.56 29.95
CA PRO A 37 3.49 17.61 29.93
C PRO A 37 4.56 18.03 30.95
N PHE A 38 5.15 17.05 31.62
CA PHE A 38 6.32 17.21 32.47
C PHE A 38 7.56 17.55 31.64
N ALA A 39 7.74 16.82 30.53
CA ALA A 39 8.84 17.00 29.60
C ALA A 39 8.35 16.80 28.17
N THR A 40 8.93 17.55 27.23
CA THR A 40 8.61 17.45 25.80
C THR A 40 9.89 17.59 24.98
N ALA A 41 9.96 16.87 23.87
CA ALA A 41 11.01 17.03 22.86
C ALA A 41 10.44 16.75 21.47
N THR A 42 10.71 17.66 20.55
CA THR A 42 10.34 17.52 19.14
C THR A 42 11.60 17.34 18.30
N LYS A 43 11.55 16.40 17.36
CA LYS A 43 12.62 16.18 16.38
C LYS A 43 12.02 15.95 15.00
N ASN A 44 12.60 16.58 13.99
CA ASN A 44 12.28 16.22 12.61
C ASN A 44 13.01 14.92 12.25
N ILE A 45 12.24 13.91 11.83
CA ILE A 45 12.72 12.56 11.53
C ILE A 45 12.62 12.33 10.03
N LEU A 46 13.74 11.99 9.39
CA LEU A 46 13.77 11.67 7.96
C LEU A 46 13.47 10.19 7.73
N PRO A 47 12.70 9.83 6.68
CA PRO A 47 12.36 8.44 6.37
C PRO A 47 13.57 7.52 6.32
N ALA A 48 14.58 7.87 5.53
CA ALA A 48 15.72 6.99 5.25
C ALA A 48 16.62 6.71 6.46
N SER A 49 16.72 7.63 7.42
CA SER A 49 17.57 7.47 8.59
C SER A 49 16.83 6.98 9.84
N GLY A 50 15.49 7.13 9.87
CA GLY A 50 14.74 7.06 11.11
C GLY A 50 15.26 8.08 12.13
N GLY A 51 15.07 7.78 13.42
CA GLY A 51 15.67 8.59 14.47
C GLY A 51 15.26 8.19 15.88
N GLN A 52 15.80 8.92 16.86
CA GLN A 52 15.59 8.67 18.27
C GLN A 52 15.28 9.99 19.00
N ILE A 53 14.31 9.91 19.91
CA ILE A 53 13.95 10.97 20.87
C ILE A 53 13.99 10.35 22.26
N GLU A 54 14.56 11.06 23.23
CA GLU A 54 14.80 10.55 24.57
C GLU A 54 14.44 11.61 25.60
N LEU A 55 13.70 11.20 26.63
CA LEU A 55 13.30 12.02 27.76
C LEU A 55 13.42 11.23 29.07
N THR A 56 13.50 11.95 30.18
CA THR A 56 13.49 11.36 31.53
C THR A 56 12.28 11.89 32.27
N ASP A 57 11.51 11.01 32.91
CA ASP A 57 10.33 11.39 33.69
C ASP A 57 10.71 11.89 35.10
N LYS A 58 9.70 12.37 35.84
CA LYS A 58 9.87 12.86 37.22
C LYS A 58 10.38 11.80 38.21
N SER A 59 10.21 10.52 37.88
CA SER A 59 10.64 9.37 38.68
C SER A 59 12.06 8.90 38.31
N GLY A 60 12.71 9.56 37.35
CA GLY A 60 14.03 9.20 36.84
C GLY A 60 14.03 8.09 35.79
N ASN A 61 12.85 7.63 35.34
CA ASN A 61 12.76 6.64 34.28
C ASN A 61 13.13 7.30 32.95
N LYS A 62 13.90 6.58 32.14
CA LYS A 62 14.36 7.05 30.84
C LYS A 62 13.49 6.43 29.75
N ILE A 63 12.76 7.27 29.01
CA ILE A 63 11.88 6.87 27.91
C ILE A 63 12.59 7.23 26.60
N THR A 64 12.76 6.25 25.74
CA THR A 64 13.41 6.39 24.44
C THR A 64 12.48 5.89 23.35
N LEU A 65 12.06 6.79 22.47
CA LEU A 65 11.36 6.47 21.23
C LEU A 65 12.40 6.27 20.12
N ILE A 66 12.40 5.09 19.51
CA ILE A 66 13.29 4.71 18.40
C ILE A 66 12.43 4.45 17.16
N ILE A 67 12.46 5.39 16.23
CA ILE A 67 11.80 5.29 14.93
C ILE A 67 12.76 4.61 13.96
N GLN A 68 12.36 3.46 13.43
CA GLN A 68 13.18 2.71 12.49
C GLN A 68 13.31 3.43 11.14
N PRO A 69 14.42 3.23 10.40
CA PRO A 69 14.50 3.62 9.01
C PRO A 69 13.30 3.11 8.20
N TYR A 70 12.71 3.98 7.39
CA TYR A 70 11.54 3.72 6.55
C TYR A 70 10.28 3.29 7.32
N ALA A 71 10.19 3.62 8.61
CA ALA A 71 8.93 3.52 9.36
C ALA A 71 7.95 4.67 9.03
N LEU A 72 8.47 5.79 8.54
CA LEU A 72 7.71 6.94 8.07
C LEU A 72 7.85 7.04 6.56
N GLU A 73 6.77 7.42 5.88
CA GLU A 73 6.77 7.72 4.44
C GLU A 73 7.44 9.07 4.17
N ASP A 74 7.08 10.09 4.95
CA ASP A 74 7.55 11.46 4.81
C ASP A 74 8.41 11.94 5.99
N SER A 75 9.21 12.98 5.74
CA SER A 75 9.89 13.71 6.82
C SER A 75 8.85 14.28 7.78
N THR A 76 8.90 13.87 9.05
CA THR A 76 7.86 14.18 10.02
C THR A 76 8.46 14.79 11.29
N ALA A 77 7.88 15.90 11.77
CA ALA A 77 8.17 16.45 13.08
C ALA A 77 7.47 15.60 14.15
N VAL A 78 8.25 14.75 14.83
CA VAL A 78 7.74 13.87 15.88
C VAL A 78 7.99 14.50 17.24
N THR A 79 6.95 14.53 18.08
CA THR A 79 7.05 15.03 19.45
C THR A 79 6.81 13.90 20.43
N LEU A 80 7.73 13.73 21.38
CA LEU A 80 7.57 12.86 22.54
C LEU A 80 7.23 13.72 23.75
N GLU A 81 6.15 13.40 24.45
CA GLU A 81 5.70 14.08 25.65
C GLU A 81 5.58 13.07 26.81
N LEU A 82 6.12 13.43 27.97
CA LEU A 82 5.94 12.67 29.21
C LEU A 82 4.96 13.43 30.09
N MET A 83 3.81 12.83 30.38
CA MET A 83 2.74 13.51 31.12
C MET A 83 3.04 13.52 32.63
N ASN A 84 2.57 14.55 33.33
CA ASN A 84 2.71 14.65 34.79
C ASN A 84 1.92 13.58 35.55
N ASN A 85 0.83 13.12 34.96
CA ASN A 85 -0.09 12.13 35.52
C ASN A 85 -0.38 11.05 34.47
N THR A 86 -0.75 9.86 34.92
CA THR A 86 -1.38 8.86 34.05
C THR A 86 -2.79 9.34 33.69
N LEU A 87 -3.14 9.30 32.41
CA LEU A 87 -4.52 9.49 31.96
C LEU A 87 -5.43 8.39 32.54
N ALA A 88 -6.74 8.67 32.57
CA ALA A 88 -7.74 7.67 32.94
C ALA A 88 -7.54 6.41 32.07
N ASN A 89 -7.39 5.26 32.73
CA ASN A 89 -7.06 3.98 32.10
C ASN A 89 -7.66 2.83 32.93
N PRO A 90 -7.76 1.61 32.38
CA PRO A 90 -8.43 0.50 33.05
C PRO A 90 -7.60 -0.16 34.16
N PHE A 91 -6.39 0.33 34.47
CA PHE A 91 -5.48 -0.31 35.41
C PHE A 91 -5.27 0.54 36.67
N SER A 92 -5.42 -0.11 37.83
CA SER A 92 -5.20 0.48 39.14
C SER A 92 -3.72 0.60 39.51
N GLN A 93 -2.85 -0.28 39.00
CA GLN A 93 -1.41 -0.32 39.29
C GLN A 93 -0.57 0.15 38.10
N ASN A 94 -0.50 1.46 37.89
CA ASN A 94 0.33 2.06 36.86
C ASN A 94 1.80 2.14 37.33
N ILE A 95 2.71 1.67 36.47
CA ILE A 95 4.17 1.75 36.70
C ILE A 95 4.81 2.91 35.91
N LEU A 96 4.06 3.51 35.00
CA LEU A 96 4.45 4.69 34.22
C LEU A 96 3.30 5.69 34.14
N ASN A 97 3.67 6.97 34.09
CA ASN A 97 2.78 8.01 33.60
C ASN A 97 2.57 7.86 32.09
N THR A 98 1.56 8.57 31.55
CA THR A 98 1.29 8.55 30.12
C THR A 98 2.47 9.09 29.32
N ILE A 99 2.84 8.36 28.27
CA ILE A 99 3.80 8.74 27.25
C ILE A 99 2.99 9.05 25.99
N ARG A 100 3.00 10.31 25.55
CA ARG A 100 2.27 10.74 24.36
C ARG A 100 3.25 10.94 23.21
N ILE A 101 2.88 10.45 22.03
CA ILE A 101 3.67 10.62 20.81
C ILE A 101 2.78 11.31 19.77
N LEU A 102 3.29 12.40 19.20
CA LEU A 102 2.59 13.21 18.19
C LEU A 102 3.35 13.21 16.86
N PRO A 103 2.66 13.35 15.71
CA PRO A 103 1.21 13.55 15.58
C PRO A 103 0.40 12.29 15.89
N ASP A 104 -0.69 12.45 16.64
CA ASP A 104 -1.55 11.34 17.09
C ASP A 104 -2.17 10.58 15.92
N GLY A 105 -2.27 9.27 16.05
CA GLY A 105 -2.82 8.38 15.02
C GLY A 105 -1.93 8.13 13.81
N LEU A 106 -0.76 8.77 13.69
CA LEU A 106 0.14 8.55 12.54
C LEU A 106 0.60 7.10 12.50
N ARG A 107 0.28 6.41 11.41
CA ARG A 107 0.59 5.00 11.21
C ARG A 107 2.00 4.80 10.65
N LEU A 108 2.67 3.76 11.14
CA LEU A 108 4.05 3.46 10.77
C LEU A 108 4.12 2.27 9.82
N ASP A 109 4.91 2.43 8.78
CA ASP A 109 5.11 1.39 7.77
C ASP A 109 5.87 0.18 8.28
N SER A 110 6.71 0.38 9.28
CA SER A 110 7.38 -0.68 10.03
C SER A 110 7.30 -0.37 11.52
N THR A 111 7.41 -1.40 12.35
CA THR A 111 7.28 -1.20 13.80
C THR A 111 8.46 -0.41 14.36
N SER A 112 8.14 0.59 15.18
CA SER A 112 9.11 1.34 15.97
C SER A 112 9.13 0.83 17.41
N ILE A 113 10.06 1.32 18.22
CA ILE A 113 10.29 0.80 19.58
C ILE A 113 10.12 1.94 20.58
N ILE A 114 9.34 1.68 21.64
CA ILE A 114 9.42 2.44 22.88
C ILE A 114 10.24 1.61 23.85
N LYS A 115 11.36 2.18 24.30
CA LYS A 115 12.22 1.62 25.32
C LYS A 115 12.07 2.42 26.60
N ILE A 116 11.82 1.74 27.71
CA ILE A 116 11.77 2.32 29.04
C ILE A 116 12.88 1.69 29.86
N SER A 117 13.78 2.53 30.40
CA SER A 117 14.76 2.12 31.42
C SER A 117 14.34 2.72 32.76
N PHE A 118 13.89 1.86 33.66
CA PHE A 118 13.35 2.24 34.96
C PHE A 118 14.46 2.59 35.95
N ALA A 119 14.27 3.67 36.71
CA ALA A 119 15.19 4.05 37.78
C ALA A 119 15.15 3.04 38.94
N ALA A 120 13.94 2.62 39.32
CA ALA A 120 13.70 1.56 40.30
C ALA A 120 13.47 0.21 39.59
N ALA A 121 13.90 -0.88 40.21
CA ALA A 121 13.67 -2.20 39.64
C ALA A 121 12.17 -2.57 39.65
N ILE A 122 11.72 -3.19 38.56
CA ILE A 122 10.39 -3.76 38.42
C ILE A 122 10.30 -5.02 39.28
N SER A 123 9.23 -5.12 40.07
CA SER A 123 9.05 -6.21 41.04
C SER A 123 8.64 -7.54 40.40
N ASP A 124 7.84 -7.53 39.34
CA ASP A 124 7.35 -8.74 38.66
C ASP A 124 7.29 -8.51 37.14
N THR A 125 8.34 -8.90 36.44
CA THR A 125 8.46 -8.75 34.98
C THR A 125 7.45 -9.59 34.22
N ASN A 126 6.91 -10.67 34.81
CA ASN A 126 5.94 -11.54 34.14
C ASN A 126 4.56 -10.89 34.07
N LYS A 127 4.27 -9.95 34.97
CA LYS A 127 2.98 -9.24 35.03
C LYS A 127 3.04 -7.83 34.48
N THR A 128 4.23 -7.32 34.19
CA THR A 128 4.40 -6.00 33.59
C THR A 128 3.97 -5.97 32.13
N MET A 129 3.16 -4.98 31.78
CA MET A 129 2.75 -4.71 30.41
C MET A 129 3.02 -3.24 30.04
N ILE A 130 3.37 -3.02 28.78
CA ILE A 130 3.25 -1.70 28.14
C ILE A 130 2.00 -1.76 27.26
N TYR A 131 1.21 -0.69 27.27
CA TYR A 131 -0.05 -0.63 26.55
C TYR A 131 -0.19 0.66 25.75
N TYR A 132 -0.96 0.57 24.67
CA TYR A 132 -1.59 1.69 23.98
C TYR A 132 -2.96 1.97 24.63
N LEU A 133 -3.23 3.21 25.01
CA LEU A 133 -4.53 3.62 25.54
C LEU A 133 -5.47 3.99 24.39
N LYS A 134 -6.35 3.06 24.00
CA LYS A 134 -7.32 3.29 22.92
C LYS A 134 -8.47 4.19 23.36
N LYS A 135 -8.96 3.96 24.58
CA LYS A 135 -9.98 4.76 25.29
C LYS A 135 -9.71 4.67 26.79
N SER A 136 -10.36 5.52 27.59
CA SER A 136 -10.15 5.57 29.04
C SER A 136 -10.41 4.25 29.77
N ASP A 137 -11.19 3.36 29.18
CA ASP A 137 -11.59 2.05 29.71
C ASP A 137 -11.05 0.86 28.88
N LEU A 138 -10.25 1.13 27.84
CA LEU A 138 -9.79 0.12 26.89
C LEU A 138 -8.33 0.31 26.52
N ALA A 139 -7.49 -0.64 26.91
CA ALA A 139 -6.05 -0.63 26.66
C ALA A 139 -5.60 -1.84 25.84
N TYR A 140 -4.75 -1.59 24.85
CA TYR A 140 -4.20 -2.60 23.95
C TYR A 140 -2.77 -2.93 24.39
N ALA A 141 -2.57 -4.14 24.88
CA ALA A 141 -1.26 -4.67 25.24
C ALA A 141 -0.31 -4.65 24.02
N LEU A 142 0.87 -4.05 24.18
CA LEU A 142 1.88 -4.04 23.14
C LEU A 142 2.67 -5.35 23.11
N LYS A 143 3.21 -5.68 21.94
CA LYS A 143 4.16 -6.77 21.79
C LYS A 143 5.50 -6.39 22.44
N THR A 144 5.81 -7.04 23.56
CA THR A 144 7.11 -6.93 24.23
C THR A 144 8.20 -7.60 23.38
N LYS A 145 9.24 -6.84 23.06
CA LYS A 145 10.45 -7.32 22.38
C LYS A 145 11.48 -7.84 23.40
N TRP A 146 11.64 -7.13 24.51
CA TRP A 146 12.55 -7.48 25.60
C TRP A 146 12.02 -6.96 26.92
N ILE A 147 12.22 -7.72 28.00
CA ILE A 147 11.94 -7.29 29.36
C ILE A 147 12.93 -7.89 30.34
N ASP A 148 13.45 -7.05 31.23
CA ASP A 148 14.16 -7.43 32.44
C ASP A 148 13.69 -6.56 33.61
N ASN A 149 14.34 -6.69 34.78
CA ASN A 149 13.91 -5.97 35.97
C ASN A 149 14.17 -4.46 35.94
N LYS A 150 14.78 -3.91 34.88
CA LYS A 150 15.01 -2.46 34.72
C LYS A 150 14.66 -1.94 33.34
N THR A 151 14.42 -2.80 32.37
CA THR A 151 14.24 -2.39 30.97
C THR A 151 13.04 -3.09 30.38
N VAL A 152 12.21 -2.33 29.66
CA VAL A 152 11.17 -2.87 28.79
C VAL A 152 11.31 -2.26 27.41
N GLU A 153 11.33 -3.09 26.37
CA GLU A 153 11.24 -2.67 24.96
C GLU A 153 9.94 -3.21 24.37
N ALA A 154 9.07 -2.31 23.90
CA ALA A 154 7.78 -2.66 23.29
C ALA A 154 7.69 -2.11 21.87
N GLN A 155 7.01 -2.85 21.00
CA GLN A 155 6.81 -2.46 19.60
C GLN A 155 5.56 -1.59 19.45
N ILE A 156 5.67 -0.51 18.68
CA ILE A 156 4.55 0.36 18.28
C ILE A 156 4.41 0.39 16.76
N SER A 157 3.19 0.51 16.28
CA SER A 157 2.84 0.57 14.84
C SER A 157 2.19 1.88 14.42
N HIS A 158 2.00 2.79 15.38
CA HIS A 158 1.46 4.13 15.16
C HIS A 158 1.92 5.04 16.31
N PHE A 159 1.60 6.32 16.26
CA PHE A 159 1.78 7.28 17.34
C PHE A 159 0.47 7.49 18.09
N SER A 160 0.54 7.54 19.43
CA SER A 160 -0.61 7.52 20.34
C SER A 160 -0.19 7.82 21.78
N ASP A 161 -1.14 7.71 22.71
CA ASP A 161 -0.91 7.65 24.15
C ASP A 161 -0.58 6.22 24.62
N TYR A 162 0.51 6.08 25.37
CA TYR A 162 1.02 4.83 25.92
C TYR A 162 1.18 4.90 27.43
N GLY A 163 1.18 3.73 28.07
CA GLY A 163 1.42 3.60 29.50
C GLY A 163 2.03 2.25 29.86
N GLY A 164 2.33 2.07 31.14
CA GLY A 164 2.80 0.80 31.68
C GLY A 164 2.05 0.46 32.96
N ALA A 165 1.68 -0.80 33.14
CA ALA A 165 0.96 -1.28 34.33
C ALA A 165 1.40 -2.68 34.76
N ASN A 166 1.05 -3.01 36.01
CA ASN A 166 1.03 -4.37 36.56
C ASN A 166 -0.44 -4.76 36.83
N PRO A 167 -1.21 -5.10 35.79
CA PRO A 167 -2.64 -5.37 35.92
C PRO A 167 -2.92 -6.54 36.86
N THR A 168 -4.00 -6.43 37.62
CA THR A 168 -4.59 -7.52 38.40
C THR A 168 -5.25 -8.57 37.50
N LYS A 169 -5.56 -9.74 38.06
CA LYS A 169 -6.29 -10.80 37.36
C LYS A 169 -7.63 -10.28 36.80
N GLN A 170 -8.40 -9.56 37.61
CA GLN A 170 -9.71 -9.04 37.21
C GLN A 170 -9.62 -8.00 36.08
N GLU A 171 -8.59 -7.14 36.12
CA GLU A 171 -8.36 -6.16 35.05
C GLU A 171 -7.97 -6.85 33.73
N ILE A 172 -7.12 -7.89 33.78
CA ILE A 172 -6.81 -8.71 32.60
C ILE A 172 -8.06 -9.37 32.04
N GLU A 173 -8.86 -10.04 32.86
CA GLU A 173 -10.07 -10.75 32.39
C GLU A 173 -11.08 -9.77 31.77
N SER A 174 -11.25 -8.60 32.39
CA SER A 174 -12.11 -7.53 31.88
C SER A 174 -11.59 -6.99 30.55
N GLN A 175 -10.31 -6.63 30.47
CA GLN A 175 -9.73 -6.09 29.24
C GLN A 175 -9.68 -7.13 28.10
N ALA A 176 -9.40 -8.40 28.41
CA ALA A 176 -9.43 -9.47 27.42
C ALA A 176 -10.82 -9.61 26.78
N THR A 177 -11.88 -9.52 27.60
CA THR A 177 -13.26 -9.55 27.13
C THR A 177 -13.62 -8.29 26.34
N ASN A 178 -13.23 -7.11 26.84
CA ASN A 178 -13.53 -5.83 26.20
C ASN A 178 -12.83 -5.70 24.83
N VAL A 179 -11.54 -6.02 24.75
CA VAL A 179 -10.82 -6.07 23.47
C VAL A 179 -11.46 -7.10 22.56
N GLY A 180 -11.78 -8.29 23.09
CA GLY A 180 -12.51 -9.32 22.33
C GLY A 180 -13.81 -8.79 21.72
N ASN A 181 -14.52 -7.88 22.37
CA ASN A 181 -15.76 -7.31 21.85
C ASN A 181 -15.57 -6.06 20.96
N ASP A 182 -14.38 -5.44 20.97
CA ASP A 182 -14.03 -4.25 20.18
C ASP A 182 -13.59 -4.59 18.73
N PHE A 183 -13.99 -5.75 18.20
CA PHE A 183 -13.64 -6.16 16.85
C PHE A 183 -14.50 -5.42 15.81
N ASN A 184 -13.96 -4.32 15.27
CA ASN A 184 -14.57 -3.55 14.19
C ASN A 184 -13.48 -2.96 13.29
N TYR A 185 -12.95 -3.77 12.38
CA TYR A 185 -11.86 -3.37 11.49
C TYR A 185 -12.32 -3.42 10.03
N ASN A 186 -12.09 -2.32 9.31
CA ASN A 186 -12.21 -2.31 7.86
C ASN A 186 -11.25 -3.35 7.28
N ILE A 187 -11.66 -4.04 6.21
CA ILE A 187 -10.84 -5.05 5.50
C ILE A 187 -9.53 -4.50 4.93
N TRP A 188 -9.42 -3.18 4.77
CA TRP A 188 -8.19 -2.51 4.37
C TRP A 188 -7.33 -2.11 5.57
N ASP A 189 -7.88 -2.07 6.79
CA ASP A 189 -7.14 -1.71 8.01
C ASP A 189 -6.33 -2.90 8.57
N TRP A 190 -5.33 -3.35 7.82
CA TRP A 190 -4.45 -4.44 8.24
C TRP A 190 -3.65 -4.10 9.51
N GLN A 191 -3.27 -2.83 9.71
CA GLN A 191 -2.49 -2.41 10.88
C GLN A 191 -3.30 -2.51 12.18
N GLY A 192 -4.53 -1.98 12.19
CA GLY A 192 -5.43 -2.07 13.32
C GLY A 192 -5.80 -3.52 13.62
N PHE A 193 -6.12 -4.30 12.58
CA PHE A 193 -6.41 -5.73 12.72
C PHE A 193 -5.21 -6.51 13.30
N PHE A 194 -4.01 -6.29 12.78
CA PHE A 194 -2.81 -6.98 13.27
C PHE A 194 -2.48 -6.60 14.72
N GLN A 195 -2.66 -5.33 15.10
CA GLN A 195 -2.51 -4.89 16.49
C GLN A 195 -3.55 -5.57 17.41
N TYR A 196 -4.80 -5.68 16.96
CA TYR A 196 -5.84 -6.42 17.69
C TYR A 196 -5.44 -7.88 17.91
N VAL A 197 -4.96 -8.58 16.88
CA VAL A 197 -4.52 -9.98 17.00
C VAL A 197 -3.40 -10.12 18.03
N GLN A 198 -2.38 -9.26 17.96
CA GLN A 198 -1.27 -9.26 18.92
C GLN A 198 -1.73 -8.96 20.35
N THR A 199 -2.64 -8.01 20.51
CA THR A 199 -3.22 -7.63 21.80
C THR A 199 -3.99 -8.80 22.42
N MET A 200 -4.86 -9.43 21.64
CA MET A 200 -5.64 -10.59 22.09
C MET A 200 -4.75 -11.76 22.48
N LEU A 201 -3.72 -12.06 21.68
CA LEU A 201 -2.72 -13.06 22.01
C LEU A 201 -2.03 -12.79 23.36
N LYS A 202 -1.71 -11.52 23.64
CA LYS A 202 -1.13 -11.13 24.92
C LYS A 202 -2.11 -11.26 26.08
N TYR A 203 -3.37 -10.88 25.90
CA TYR A 203 -4.37 -11.10 26.94
C TYR A 203 -4.64 -12.59 27.20
N ILE A 204 -4.66 -13.43 26.16
CA ILE A 204 -4.75 -14.89 26.30
C ILE A 204 -3.58 -15.44 27.12
N GLU A 205 -2.35 -14.98 26.84
CA GLU A 205 -1.15 -15.34 27.61
C GLU A 205 -1.29 -14.94 29.08
N TYR A 206 -1.76 -13.70 29.36
CA TYR A 206 -2.01 -13.26 30.73
C TYR A 206 -3.12 -14.04 31.42
N CYS A 207 -4.23 -14.38 30.74
CA CYS A 207 -5.29 -15.22 31.31
C CYS A 207 -4.73 -16.56 31.78
N ARG A 208 -3.89 -17.22 30.97
CA ARG A 208 -3.20 -18.47 31.35
C ARG A 208 -2.23 -18.26 32.51
N LEU A 209 -1.44 -17.18 32.49
CA LEU A 209 -0.54 -16.84 33.60
C LEU A 209 -1.27 -16.65 34.93
N TYR A 210 -2.49 -16.11 34.89
CA TYR A 210 -3.38 -15.94 36.05
C TYR A 210 -4.28 -17.15 36.35
N GLY A 211 -4.05 -18.28 35.66
CA GLY A 211 -4.75 -19.55 35.87
C GLY A 211 -6.20 -19.55 35.42
N ASN A 212 -6.57 -18.74 34.42
CA ASN A 212 -7.88 -18.76 33.78
C ASN A 212 -7.77 -19.35 32.37
N ASP A 213 -7.53 -20.66 32.32
CA ASP A 213 -7.34 -21.39 31.07
C ASP A 213 -8.64 -21.50 30.25
N GLU A 214 -9.80 -21.54 30.91
CA GLU A 214 -11.11 -21.60 30.26
C GLU A 214 -11.38 -20.34 29.42
N LEU A 215 -11.22 -19.15 30.02
CA LEU A 215 -11.36 -17.89 29.29
C LEU A 215 -10.30 -17.78 28.17
N ALA A 216 -9.06 -18.19 28.44
CA ALA A 216 -8.00 -18.18 27.44
C ALA A 216 -8.36 -19.01 26.19
N GLU A 217 -8.94 -20.19 26.37
CA GLU A 217 -9.34 -21.07 25.27
C GLU A 217 -10.56 -20.54 24.51
N GLN A 218 -11.53 -19.97 25.23
CA GLN A 218 -12.67 -19.28 24.63
C GLN A 218 -12.21 -18.11 23.74
N LEU A 219 -11.30 -17.27 24.26
CA LEU A 219 -10.74 -16.14 23.52
C LEU A 219 -9.92 -16.59 22.32
N MET A 220 -9.14 -17.68 22.45
CA MET A 220 -8.37 -18.28 21.36
C MET A 220 -9.28 -18.69 20.20
N THR A 221 -10.34 -19.44 20.49
CA THR A 221 -11.33 -19.90 19.49
C THR A 221 -12.04 -18.72 18.82
N ASN A 222 -12.43 -17.70 19.59
CA ASN A 222 -13.07 -16.49 19.06
C ASN A 222 -12.11 -15.70 18.15
N LEU A 223 -10.85 -15.56 18.56
CA LEU A 223 -9.82 -14.89 17.78
C LEU A 223 -9.58 -15.61 16.45
N GLU A 224 -9.46 -16.95 16.46
CA GLU A 224 -9.30 -17.75 15.24
C GLU A 224 -10.44 -17.52 14.25
N ASN A 225 -11.69 -17.61 14.72
CA ASN A 225 -12.87 -17.36 13.88
C ASN A 225 -12.87 -15.95 13.26
N LYS A 226 -12.49 -14.93 14.04
CA LYS A 226 -12.39 -13.55 13.54
C LYS A 226 -11.30 -13.39 12.50
N ILE A 227 -10.14 -14.04 12.69
CA ILE A 227 -9.05 -14.01 11.71
C ILE A 227 -9.50 -14.66 10.41
N VAL A 228 -10.12 -15.85 10.48
CA VAL A 228 -10.65 -16.54 9.31
C VAL A 228 -11.68 -15.69 8.57
N ASN A 229 -12.62 -15.07 9.28
CA ASN A 229 -13.64 -14.22 8.68
C ASN A 229 -13.03 -12.97 8.00
N GLN A 230 -12.10 -12.28 8.68
CA GLN A 230 -11.45 -11.10 8.13
C GLN A 230 -10.59 -11.42 6.91
N CYS A 231 -9.82 -12.51 6.97
CA CYS A 231 -8.98 -12.95 5.85
C CYS A 231 -9.82 -13.36 4.64
N ASN A 232 -10.92 -14.09 4.85
CA ASN A 232 -11.85 -14.43 3.77
C ASN A 232 -12.48 -13.18 3.15
N ALA A 233 -12.90 -12.21 3.97
CA ALA A 233 -13.46 -10.96 3.48
C ALA A 233 -12.44 -10.19 2.62
N PHE A 234 -11.19 -10.06 3.07
CA PHE A 234 -10.11 -9.43 2.31
C PHE A 234 -9.83 -10.16 0.97
N LEU A 235 -9.71 -11.49 1.00
CA LEU A 235 -9.43 -12.29 -0.21
C LEU A 235 -10.62 -12.35 -1.19
N ASN A 236 -11.83 -12.01 -0.75
CA ASN A 236 -12.99 -11.92 -1.64
C ASN A 236 -13.04 -10.60 -2.42
N GLU A 237 -12.28 -9.59 -2.01
CA GLU A 237 -12.16 -8.36 -2.79
C GLU A 237 -11.34 -8.60 -4.07
N PRO A 238 -11.67 -7.88 -5.16
CA PRO A 238 -10.88 -7.92 -6.38
C PRO A 238 -9.47 -7.38 -6.14
N ILE A 239 -8.50 -7.91 -6.88
CA ILE A 239 -7.14 -7.36 -6.90
C ILE A 239 -7.20 -6.00 -7.62
N PRO A 240 -6.71 -4.91 -7.02
CA PRO A 240 -6.68 -3.61 -7.66
C PRO A 240 -5.71 -3.62 -8.85
N ASP A 241 -5.89 -2.67 -9.78
CA ASP A 241 -5.05 -2.54 -10.97
C ASP A 241 -3.56 -2.32 -10.61
N GLU A 242 -3.30 -1.62 -9.49
CA GLU A 242 -1.96 -1.41 -8.92
C GLU A 242 -1.83 -2.16 -7.57
N PRO A 243 -1.42 -3.44 -7.57
CA PRO A 243 -1.42 -4.25 -6.35
C PRO A 243 -0.11 -4.18 -5.55
N CYS A 244 0.93 -3.49 -6.04
CA CYS A 244 2.32 -3.68 -5.58
C CYS A 244 2.69 -2.89 -4.32
N GLY A 245 1.95 -1.84 -4.01
CA GLY A 245 2.14 -1.06 -2.79
C GLY A 245 1.34 -1.62 -1.61
N TYR A 246 0.33 -0.85 -1.21
CA TYR A 246 -0.47 -1.12 -0.02
C TYR A 246 -1.14 -2.50 -0.03
N TYR A 247 -1.67 -2.91 -1.18
CA TYR A 247 -2.40 -4.17 -1.31
C TYR A 247 -1.50 -5.39 -1.03
N LEU A 248 -0.33 -5.50 -1.67
CA LEU A 248 0.63 -6.57 -1.42
C LEU A 248 1.04 -6.61 0.05
N LYS A 249 1.30 -5.45 0.66
CA LYS A 249 1.63 -5.36 2.09
C LYS A 249 0.50 -5.87 2.97
N ALA A 250 -0.74 -5.44 2.71
CA ALA A 250 -1.92 -5.90 3.44
C ALA A 250 -2.09 -7.42 3.29
N LEU A 251 -1.98 -7.96 2.07
CA LEU A 251 -2.06 -9.38 1.77
C LEU A 251 -1.05 -10.20 2.60
N LEU A 252 0.21 -9.77 2.62
CA LEU A 252 1.26 -10.43 3.40
C LEU A 252 0.98 -10.35 4.91
N LYS A 253 0.40 -9.26 5.40
CA LYS A 253 0.06 -9.06 6.82
C LYS A 253 -1.15 -9.87 7.27
N TYR A 254 -2.16 -10.00 6.41
CA TYR A 254 -3.28 -10.92 6.64
C TYR A 254 -2.80 -12.38 6.64
N HIS A 255 -1.91 -12.74 5.72
CA HIS A 255 -1.31 -14.07 5.72
C HIS A 255 -0.46 -14.32 6.99
N GLU A 256 0.32 -13.33 7.45
CA GLU A 256 1.07 -13.43 8.71
C GLU A 256 0.12 -13.66 9.90
N ALA A 257 -1.00 -12.93 9.99
CA ALA A 257 -2.00 -13.12 11.04
C ALA A 257 -2.65 -14.51 10.98
N PHE A 258 -2.93 -15.02 9.78
CA PHE A 258 -3.42 -16.38 9.55
C PHE A 258 -2.42 -17.42 10.07
N CYS A 259 -1.16 -17.38 9.63
CA CYS A 259 -0.13 -18.34 10.05
C CYS A 259 0.18 -18.31 11.56
N LEU A 260 0.01 -17.17 12.22
CA LEU A 260 0.25 -17.05 13.66
C LEU A 260 -0.78 -17.84 14.49
N MET A 261 -2.00 -18.03 13.97
CA MET A 261 -3.15 -18.42 14.77
C MET A 261 -3.93 -19.61 14.24
N VAL A 262 -4.17 -19.64 12.93
CA VAL A 262 -5.02 -20.64 12.29
C VAL A 262 -4.18 -21.86 12.00
N ARG A 263 -4.37 -22.92 12.78
CA ARG A 263 -3.52 -24.11 12.69
C ARG A 263 -3.95 -25.07 11.58
N HIS A 264 -5.23 -25.07 11.21
CA HIS A 264 -5.81 -26.07 10.31
C HIS A 264 -6.90 -25.47 9.40
N ASN A 265 -6.49 -24.79 8.33
CA ASN A 265 -7.42 -24.36 7.28
C ASN A 265 -6.72 -24.36 5.90
N PRO A 266 -6.51 -25.56 5.31
CA PRO A 266 -5.75 -25.70 4.07
C PRO A 266 -6.38 -24.93 2.90
N GLN A 267 -7.72 -24.86 2.86
CA GLN A 267 -8.42 -24.10 1.82
C GLN A 267 -8.08 -22.61 1.84
N LEU A 268 -8.04 -22.00 3.03
CA LEU A 268 -7.68 -20.59 3.16
C LEU A 268 -6.18 -20.36 2.92
N GLU A 269 -5.33 -21.31 3.33
CA GLU A 269 -3.89 -21.28 3.05
C GLU A 269 -3.61 -21.32 1.54
N ASP A 270 -4.23 -22.26 0.80
CA ASP A 270 -4.12 -22.35 -0.66
C ASP A 270 -4.56 -21.05 -1.33
N ARG A 271 -5.70 -20.47 -0.90
CA ARG A 271 -6.17 -19.18 -1.41
C ARG A 271 -5.19 -18.03 -1.17
N PHE A 272 -4.51 -18.00 -0.03
CA PHE A 272 -3.47 -17.01 0.22
C PHE A 272 -2.27 -17.22 -0.70
N ASN A 273 -1.80 -18.46 -0.84
CA ASN A 273 -0.68 -18.79 -1.70
C ASN A 273 -0.96 -18.40 -3.15
N ASP A 274 -2.12 -18.76 -3.69
CA ASP A 274 -2.54 -18.38 -5.04
C ASP A 274 -2.58 -16.87 -5.21
N ARG A 275 -3.20 -16.15 -4.25
CA ARG A 275 -3.32 -14.68 -4.32
C ARG A 275 -1.96 -13.99 -4.19
N ILE A 276 -1.07 -14.50 -3.35
CA ILE A 276 0.29 -13.98 -3.17
C ILE A 276 1.08 -14.19 -4.46
N ASP A 277 1.05 -15.40 -5.02
CA ASP A 277 1.80 -15.74 -6.22
C ASP A 277 1.30 -14.92 -7.44
N GLU A 278 -0.02 -14.70 -7.56
CA GLU A 278 -0.62 -13.81 -8.57
C GLU A 278 -0.15 -12.35 -8.42
N VAL A 279 -0.22 -11.80 -7.20
CA VAL A 279 0.13 -10.40 -6.95
C VAL A 279 1.63 -10.18 -7.10
N LEU A 280 2.45 -11.09 -6.61
CA LEU A 280 3.90 -11.02 -6.76
C LEU A 280 4.30 -11.05 -8.25
N ASN A 281 3.63 -11.86 -9.09
CA ASN A 281 3.85 -11.82 -10.54
C ASN A 281 3.56 -10.46 -11.16
N ARG A 282 2.48 -9.81 -10.73
CA ARG A 282 2.14 -8.45 -11.19
C ARG A 282 3.16 -7.39 -10.72
N CYS A 283 3.99 -7.71 -9.72
CA CYS A 283 4.86 -6.75 -9.05
C CYS A 283 6.36 -6.93 -9.29
N TYR A 284 6.84 -8.14 -9.56
CA TYR A 284 8.27 -8.41 -9.63
C TYR A 284 8.94 -7.92 -10.92
N VAL A 285 8.34 -8.19 -12.07
CA VAL A 285 8.83 -7.71 -13.35
C VAL A 285 7.62 -7.28 -14.17
N ARG A 286 7.40 -5.97 -14.18
CA ARG A 286 6.44 -5.32 -15.05
C ARG A 286 7.16 -4.30 -15.90
N GLY A 287 6.60 -4.00 -17.04
CA GLY A 287 7.20 -3.04 -17.94
C GLY A 287 6.21 -2.54 -18.96
N GLU A 288 6.70 -1.69 -19.82
CA GLU A 288 6.01 -1.25 -21.01
C GLU A 288 6.93 -1.49 -22.20
N LEU A 289 6.35 -2.00 -23.28
CA LEU A 289 7.02 -2.01 -24.57
C LEU A 289 6.48 -0.83 -25.36
N GLU A 290 7.31 0.19 -25.56
CA GLU A 290 6.99 1.34 -26.41
C GLU A 290 7.25 0.97 -27.87
N PHE A 291 6.30 1.32 -28.73
CA PHE A 291 6.33 1.12 -30.16
C PHE A 291 6.53 2.47 -30.84
N VAL A 292 7.51 2.56 -31.73
CA VAL A 292 7.77 3.73 -32.57
C VAL A 292 8.03 3.25 -34.00
N TYR A 293 6.97 3.13 -34.78
CA TYR A 293 7.08 2.73 -36.18
C TYR A 293 6.95 3.96 -37.06
N ASP A 294 8.00 4.28 -37.79
CA ASP A 294 8.02 5.40 -38.74
C ASP A 294 8.59 4.89 -40.06
N TYR A 295 7.75 4.79 -41.07
CA TYR A 295 8.16 4.29 -42.37
C TYR A 295 7.34 4.82 -43.54
N CYS A 296 7.98 4.91 -44.69
CA CYS A 296 7.41 5.30 -45.97
C CYS A 296 7.75 4.27 -47.05
N PHE A 297 6.77 3.85 -47.84
CA PHE A 297 7.00 2.97 -48.99
C PHE A 297 6.34 3.50 -50.25
N SER A 298 6.93 3.17 -51.39
CA SER A 298 6.39 3.55 -52.69
C SER A 298 5.62 2.38 -53.29
N ALA A 299 4.32 2.58 -53.55
CA ALA A 299 3.46 1.60 -54.20
C ALA A 299 2.72 2.24 -55.36
N GLN A 300 2.83 1.63 -56.55
CA GLN A 300 2.11 2.05 -57.76
C GLN A 300 2.31 3.53 -58.16
N GLY A 301 3.39 4.19 -57.73
CA GLY A 301 3.66 5.60 -58.03
C GLY A 301 3.15 6.59 -56.96
N ALA A 302 2.57 6.09 -55.86
CA ALA A 302 2.30 6.85 -54.66
C ALA A 302 3.33 6.54 -53.56
N GLU A 303 3.60 7.51 -52.71
CA GLU A 303 4.36 7.38 -51.47
C GLU A 303 3.37 7.34 -50.30
N ILE A 304 3.44 6.28 -49.50
CA ILE A 304 2.59 6.06 -48.32
C ILE A 304 3.50 6.08 -47.10
N CYS A 305 3.26 7.00 -46.18
CA CYS A 305 4.00 7.14 -44.93
C CYS A 305 3.10 6.87 -43.73
N ARG A 306 3.64 6.21 -42.71
CA ARG A 306 2.90 5.82 -41.50
C ARG A 306 3.74 6.05 -40.26
N LEU A 307 3.06 6.50 -39.21
CA LEU A 307 3.52 6.66 -37.86
C LEU A 307 2.60 5.88 -36.93
N ILE A 308 3.14 4.85 -36.26
CA ILE A 308 2.42 4.10 -35.22
C ILE A 308 3.19 4.26 -33.91
N THR A 309 2.52 4.77 -32.88
CA THR A 309 3.15 5.07 -31.59
C THR A 309 2.28 4.68 -30.41
N GLY A 310 2.89 4.28 -29.31
CA GLY A 310 2.20 4.00 -28.05
C GLY A 310 2.98 3.00 -27.20
N SER A 311 2.47 2.73 -26.00
CA SER A 311 3.10 1.80 -25.06
C SER A 311 2.14 0.70 -24.67
N VAL A 312 2.65 -0.54 -24.62
CA VAL A 312 1.88 -1.71 -24.21
C VAL A 312 2.42 -2.25 -22.90
N PRO A 313 1.66 -2.22 -21.80
CA PRO A 313 2.12 -2.76 -20.53
C PRO A 313 2.18 -4.29 -20.59
N PHE A 314 3.16 -4.86 -19.89
CA PHE A 314 3.30 -6.30 -19.73
C PHE A 314 3.73 -6.68 -18.31
N THR A 315 3.49 -7.96 -17.99
CA THR A 315 3.96 -8.61 -16.77
C THR A 315 4.73 -9.88 -17.13
N VAL A 316 5.63 -10.30 -16.25
CA VAL A 316 6.37 -11.56 -16.37
C VAL A 316 5.97 -12.49 -15.23
N ASN A 317 5.55 -13.69 -15.57
CA ASN A 317 5.29 -14.75 -14.60
C ASN A 317 6.62 -15.20 -13.98
N THR A 318 6.82 -14.94 -12.69
CA THR A 318 8.02 -15.32 -11.93
C THR A 318 7.76 -16.41 -10.91
N THR A 319 6.50 -16.69 -10.57
CA THR A 319 6.14 -17.57 -9.44
C THR A 319 5.53 -18.93 -9.85
N ILE A 320 4.92 -19.04 -11.04
CA ILE A 320 4.25 -20.27 -11.50
C ILE A 320 4.86 -20.74 -12.82
N GLU A 321 5.02 -22.04 -13.02
CA GLU A 321 5.44 -22.59 -14.31
C GLU A 321 4.41 -22.28 -15.43
N PRO A 322 4.83 -21.88 -16.65
CA PRO A 322 6.21 -21.66 -17.07
C PRO A 322 6.77 -20.32 -16.56
N HIS A 323 7.87 -20.40 -15.80
CA HIS A 323 8.57 -19.21 -15.33
C HIS A 323 9.11 -18.40 -16.52
N GLY A 324 9.12 -17.08 -16.36
CA GLY A 324 9.55 -16.14 -17.39
C GLY A 324 8.49 -15.80 -18.42
N LYS A 325 7.29 -16.42 -18.43
CA LYS A 325 6.28 -16.12 -19.46
C LYS A 325 5.82 -14.66 -19.41
N ILE A 326 5.82 -13.99 -20.56
CA ILE A 326 5.39 -12.61 -20.74
C ILE A 326 3.92 -12.59 -21.17
N ASN A 327 3.11 -11.70 -20.58
CA ASN A 327 1.77 -11.38 -21.07
C ASN A 327 1.51 -9.86 -20.99
N GLY A 328 0.95 -9.29 -22.04
CA GLY A 328 0.54 -7.87 -22.08
C GLY A 328 -0.50 -7.62 -23.17
N THR A 329 -1.33 -6.59 -22.99
CA THR A 329 -2.27 -6.12 -24.02
C THR A 329 -2.40 -4.60 -23.96
N GLY A 330 -2.58 -3.96 -25.12
CA GLY A 330 -2.68 -2.51 -25.22
C GLY A 330 -3.12 -2.04 -26.59
N THR A 331 -3.20 -0.73 -26.77
CA THR A 331 -3.62 -0.10 -28.02
C THR A 331 -2.63 1.01 -28.37
N LEU A 332 -2.20 1.05 -29.64
CA LEU A 332 -1.32 2.07 -30.20
C LEU A 332 -2.13 3.00 -31.11
N ASP A 333 -1.65 4.23 -31.26
CA ASP A 333 -2.20 5.21 -32.19
C ASP A 333 -1.56 5.03 -33.57
N TRP A 334 -2.38 5.11 -34.63
CA TRP A 334 -1.95 5.07 -36.03
C TRP A 334 -2.29 6.38 -36.72
N HIS A 335 -1.28 6.98 -37.35
CA HIS A 335 -1.45 8.04 -38.33
C HIS A 335 -0.70 7.69 -39.62
N GLY A 336 -1.28 8.01 -40.77
CA GLY A 336 -0.61 7.83 -42.04
C GLY A 336 -1.08 8.83 -43.07
N TRP A 337 -0.29 9.03 -44.10
CA TRP A 337 -0.65 9.87 -45.24
C TRP A 337 -0.13 9.25 -46.52
N MET A 338 -0.83 9.50 -47.63
CA MET A 338 -0.40 9.07 -48.95
C MET A 338 -0.46 10.23 -49.95
N ASN A 339 0.63 10.40 -50.69
CA ASN A 339 0.75 11.34 -51.79
C ASN A 339 1.09 10.59 -53.08
N GLY A 340 0.45 10.94 -54.20
CA GLY A 340 1.02 10.64 -55.51
C GLY A 340 0.05 10.20 -56.60
N ILE A 341 -1.10 9.57 -56.29
CA ILE A 341 -2.08 9.19 -57.32
C ILE A 341 -3.53 9.17 -56.79
N PRO A 342 -4.48 9.85 -57.48
CA PRO A 342 -4.24 10.83 -58.53
C PRO A 342 -3.60 12.12 -57.95
N PRO A 343 -2.87 12.92 -58.75
CA PRO A 343 -2.05 14.04 -58.24
C PRO A 343 -2.82 15.14 -57.50
N ASN A 344 -4.15 15.16 -57.63
CA ASN A 344 -5.09 16.08 -57.02
C ASN A 344 -5.80 15.51 -55.78
N CYS A 345 -5.35 14.36 -55.28
CA CYS A 345 -5.91 13.72 -54.10
C CYS A 345 -4.89 13.67 -52.95
N ILE A 346 -5.38 13.95 -51.74
CA ILE A 346 -4.66 13.74 -50.48
C ILE A 346 -5.39 12.67 -49.70
N TYR A 347 -4.64 11.72 -49.14
CA TYR A 347 -5.19 10.64 -48.32
C TYR A 347 -4.61 10.73 -46.92
N ASP A 348 -5.49 10.69 -45.93
CA ASP A 348 -5.16 10.71 -44.51
C ASP A 348 -5.69 9.43 -43.84
N GLU A 349 -4.82 8.70 -43.15
CA GLU A 349 -5.12 7.48 -42.43
C GLU A 349 -5.12 7.77 -40.92
N VAL A 350 -6.21 7.41 -40.24
CA VAL A 350 -6.30 7.46 -38.78
C VAL A 350 -6.87 6.15 -38.27
N GLY A 351 -6.24 5.57 -37.27
CA GLY A 351 -6.67 4.31 -36.70
C GLY A 351 -6.01 3.97 -35.36
N THR A 352 -6.20 2.73 -34.96
CA THR A 352 -5.61 2.15 -33.76
C THR A 352 -5.06 0.77 -34.06
N VAL A 353 -4.01 0.37 -33.35
CA VAL A 353 -3.45 -0.98 -33.40
C VAL A 353 -3.62 -1.64 -32.04
N ASN A 354 -4.46 -2.68 -31.97
CA ASN A 354 -4.57 -3.49 -30.76
C ASN A 354 -3.42 -4.50 -30.74
N VAL A 355 -2.67 -4.52 -29.65
CA VAL A 355 -1.47 -5.34 -29.49
C VAL A 355 -1.68 -6.35 -28.38
N THR A 356 -1.29 -7.58 -28.65
CA THR A 356 -1.10 -8.63 -27.63
C THR A 356 0.38 -8.99 -27.57
N LEU A 357 0.95 -8.95 -26.37
CA LEU A 357 2.32 -9.38 -26.09
C LEU A 357 2.29 -10.77 -25.44
N GLY A 358 3.00 -11.71 -26.06
CA GLY A 358 3.39 -12.99 -25.49
C GLY A 358 4.91 -13.11 -25.38
N GLY A 359 5.39 -14.34 -25.14
CA GLY A 359 6.80 -14.67 -25.15
C GLY A 359 7.37 -15.05 -23.78
N ALA A 360 8.67 -14.89 -23.59
CA ALA A 360 9.37 -15.32 -22.40
C ALA A 360 10.62 -14.48 -22.07
N MET A 361 10.91 -14.35 -20.79
CA MET A 361 12.16 -13.88 -20.26
C MET A 361 13.13 -15.07 -20.18
N VAL A 362 14.28 -14.96 -20.86
CA VAL A 362 15.24 -16.06 -21.05
C VAL A 362 16.65 -15.63 -20.68
N LEU A 363 17.42 -16.55 -20.09
CA LEU A 363 18.86 -16.39 -19.92
C LEU A 363 19.57 -17.00 -21.13
N ASP A 364 20.55 -16.30 -21.68
CA ASP A 364 21.45 -16.89 -22.68
C ASP A 364 22.54 -17.77 -22.03
N GLU A 365 23.40 -18.35 -22.86
CA GLU A 365 24.49 -19.24 -22.42
C GLU A 365 25.53 -18.55 -21.51
N TYR A 366 25.54 -17.21 -21.46
CA TYR A 366 26.43 -16.41 -20.63
C TYR A 366 25.73 -15.84 -19.38
N GLY A 367 24.44 -16.18 -19.17
CA GLY A 367 23.65 -15.68 -18.06
C GLY A 367 23.16 -14.24 -18.25
N VAL A 368 23.19 -13.71 -19.47
CA VAL A 368 22.57 -12.41 -19.79
C VAL A 368 21.06 -12.61 -19.95
N LEU A 369 20.29 -11.72 -19.33
CA LEU A 369 18.83 -11.77 -19.32
C LEU A 369 18.28 -11.05 -20.55
N TRP A 370 17.40 -11.73 -21.29
CA TRP A 370 16.73 -11.25 -22.49
C TRP A 370 15.22 -11.37 -22.36
N MET A 371 14.51 -10.47 -23.03
CA MET A 371 13.06 -10.48 -23.21
C MET A 371 12.76 -10.88 -24.64
N ASP A 372 12.25 -12.10 -24.83
CA ASP A 372 11.78 -12.59 -26.13
C ASP A 372 10.27 -12.32 -26.19
N PHE A 373 9.85 -11.34 -26.99
CA PHE A 373 8.44 -11.02 -27.18
C PHE A 373 7.91 -11.62 -28.49
N GLU A 374 6.69 -12.13 -28.42
CA GLU A 374 5.83 -12.37 -29.59
C GLU A 374 4.75 -11.28 -29.59
N THR A 375 4.79 -10.37 -30.55
CA THR A 375 3.83 -9.25 -30.66
C THR A 375 2.82 -9.57 -31.74
N LEU A 376 1.54 -9.65 -31.38
CA LEU A 376 0.43 -9.77 -32.33
C LEU A 376 -0.30 -8.45 -32.44
N GLU A 377 -0.34 -7.88 -33.65
CA GLU A 377 -0.86 -6.54 -33.94
C GLU A 377 -2.09 -6.65 -34.85
N HIS A 378 -3.23 -6.12 -34.38
CA HIS A 378 -4.48 -6.03 -35.14
C HIS A 378 -4.83 -4.55 -35.36
N ALA A 379 -4.66 -4.07 -36.58
CA ALA A 379 -4.88 -2.68 -36.93
C ALA A 379 -6.28 -2.46 -37.55
N SER A 380 -6.91 -1.34 -37.17
CA SER A 380 -8.19 -0.92 -37.71
C SER A 380 -8.28 0.60 -37.74
N GLY A 381 -8.96 1.15 -38.75
CA GLY A 381 -9.05 2.60 -38.91
C GLY A 381 -9.87 3.04 -40.12
N THR A 382 -9.62 4.27 -40.55
CA THR A 382 -10.26 4.89 -41.69
C THR A 382 -9.25 5.61 -42.57
N VAL A 383 -9.49 5.61 -43.88
CA VAL A 383 -8.79 6.44 -44.85
C VAL A 383 -9.74 7.51 -45.36
N THR A 384 -9.36 8.77 -45.20
CA THR A 384 -10.05 9.92 -45.78
C THR A 384 -9.37 10.32 -47.07
N ALA A 385 -10.05 10.17 -48.19
CA ALA A 385 -9.58 10.63 -49.49
C ALA A 385 -10.23 11.98 -49.84
N MET A 386 -9.42 13.02 -50.00
CA MET A 386 -9.85 14.34 -50.45
C MET A 386 -9.37 14.60 -51.87
N CYS A 387 -10.28 14.58 -52.83
CA CYS A 387 -10.00 14.78 -54.26
C CYS A 387 -10.85 15.95 -54.78
N ASP A 388 -10.23 16.96 -55.40
CA ASP A 388 -10.93 18.14 -55.95
C ASP A 388 -11.91 18.81 -54.96
N GLY A 389 -11.61 18.76 -53.66
CA GLY A 389 -12.45 19.32 -52.59
C GLY A 389 -13.61 18.42 -52.14
N ILE A 390 -13.75 17.21 -52.68
CA ILE A 390 -14.72 16.20 -52.24
C ILE A 390 -14.02 15.18 -51.32
N GLY A 391 -14.52 15.05 -50.09
CA GLY A 391 -14.03 14.08 -49.11
C GLY A 391 -14.85 12.78 -49.11
N THR A 392 -14.19 11.64 -49.19
CA THR A 392 -14.80 10.32 -48.94
C THR A 392 -14.05 9.60 -47.82
N VAL A 393 -14.77 8.95 -46.91
CA VAL A 393 -14.19 8.19 -45.80
C VAL A 393 -14.46 6.72 -46.04
N ASN A 394 -13.40 5.91 -46.06
CA ASN A 394 -13.49 4.47 -46.27
C ASN A 394 -12.89 3.73 -45.07
N PRO A 395 -13.48 2.61 -44.63
CA PRO A 395 -12.87 1.77 -43.60
C PRO A 395 -11.55 1.18 -44.10
N PHE A 396 -10.58 1.06 -43.20
CA PHE A 396 -9.26 0.52 -43.48
C PHE A 396 -8.88 -0.50 -42.40
N ASN A 397 -8.79 -1.77 -42.80
CA ASN A 397 -8.48 -2.90 -41.92
C ASN A 397 -7.38 -3.74 -42.57
N PRO A 398 -6.11 -3.40 -42.37
CA PRO A 398 -5.00 -4.18 -42.92
C PRO A 398 -4.91 -5.55 -42.21
N PRO A 399 -4.21 -6.53 -42.80
CA PRO A 399 -3.98 -7.82 -42.18
C PRO A 399 -3.20 -7.73 -40.86
N ASP A 400 -3.43 -8.68 -39.97
CA ASP A 400 -2.69 -8.81 -38.73
C ASP A 400 -1.20 -9.05 -38.99
N VAL A 401 -0.36 -8.47 -38.13
CA VAL A 401 1.09 -8.59 -38.20
C VAL A 401 1.60 -9.25 -36.92
N THR A 402 2.60 -10.12 -37.07
CA THR A 402 3.31 -10.72 -35.93
C THR A 402 4.79 -10.41 -36.02
N HIS A 403 5.37 -9.88 -34.94
CA HIS A 403 6.81 -9.73 -34.79
C HIS A 403 7.32 -10.63 -33.66
N ASN A 404 8.45 -11.30 -33.90
CA ASN A 404 9.21 -11.96 -32.85
C ASN A 404 10.45 -11.12 -32.60
N ILE A 405 10.54 -10.51 -31.43
CA ILE A 405 11.62 -9.58 -31.09
C ILE A 405 12.33 -10.03 -29.84
N ARG A 406 13.64 -9.78 -29.78
CA ARG A 406 14.48 -10.11 -28.65
C ARG A 406 15.21 -8.85 -28.21
N ILE A 407 14.94 -8.40 -26.98
CA ILE A 407 15.50 -7.17 -26.41
C ILE A 407 16.25 -7.53 -25.13
N LEU A 408 17.39 -6.89 -24.89
CA LEU A 408 18.11 -7.05 -23.63
C LEU A 408 17.20 -6.62 -22.47
N ALA A 409 17.12 -7.40 -21.39
CA ALA A 409 16.27 -7.11 -20.24
C ALA A 409 16.84 -5.99 -19.36
N GLN A 410 16.99 -4.80 -19.93
CA GLN A 410 17.53 -3.61 -19.30
C GLN A 410 16.67 -2.39 -19.70
N GLU A 411 16.34 -1.54 -18.73
CA GLU A 411 15.61 -0.28 -18.94
C GLU A 411 16.23 0.54 -20.08
N GLY A 412 15.38 1.02 -20.99
CA GLY A 412 15.76 1.82 -22.15
C GLY A 412 16.44 1.05 -23.28
N SER A 413 16.47 -0.29 -23.22
CA SER A 413 17.02 -1.09 -24.32
C SER A 413 16.13 -0.98 -25.55
N GLU A 414 16.74 -0.86 -26.73
CA GLU A 414 16.03 -0.63 -27.98
C GLU A 414 16.32 -1.75 -28.98
N LEU A 415 15.31 -2.12 -29.77
CA LEU A 415 15.48 -2.89 -31.00
C LEU A 415 14.97 -2.05 -32.16
N ILE A 416 15.79 -1.94 -33.21
CA ILE A 416 15.43 -1.23 -34.44
C ILE A 416 15.57 -2.21 -35.60
N MET A 417 14.48 -2.41 -36.33
CA MET A 417 14.46 -3.23 -37.55
C MET A 417 14.08 -2.36 -38.76
N PRO A 418 14.85 -2.43 -39.88
CA PRO A 418 14.45 -1.76 -41.10
C PRO A 418 13.19 -2.42 -41.69
N VAL A 419 12.33 -1.62 -42.30
CA VAL A 419 11.12 -2.14 -42.95
C VAL A 419 11.48 -2.66 -44.35
N PRO A 420 11.29 -3.95 -44.68
CA PRO A 420 11.67 -4.49 -45.98
C PRO A 420 10.94 -3.78 -47.13
N GLY A 421 11.70 -3.20 -48.06
CA GLY A 421 11.15 -2.51 -49.24
C GLY A 421 10.58 -1.11 -48.95
N ALA A 422 10.85 -0.55 -47.78
CA ALA A 422 10.42 0.78 -47.37
C ALA A 422 11.61 1.57 -46.76
N ASN A 423 11.48 2.89 -46.72
CA ASN A 423 12.36 3.75 -45.93
C ASN A 423 11.79 3.87 -44.52
N GLY A 424 12.64 3.80 -43.49
CA GLY A 424 12.22 3.91 -42.09
C GLY A 424 12.45 2.62 -41.30
N SER A 425 11.84 2.54 -40.12
CA SER A 425 12.10 1.47 -39.16
C SER A 425 10.92 1.16 -38.26
N PHE A 426 10.86 -0.10 -37.83
CA PHE A 426 10.16 -0.51 -36.63
C PHE A 426 11.12 -0.38 -35.45
N LYS A 427 10.78 0.44 -34.46
CA LYS A 427 11.53 0.60 -33.22
C LYS A 427 10.67 0.16 -32.04
N TRP A 428 11.28 -0.62 -31.16
CA TRP A 428 10.73 -0.99 -29.85
C TRP A 428 11.67 -0.51 -28.75
N ILE A 429 11.12 0.07 -27.70
CA ILE A 429 11.88 0.52 -26.52
C ILE A 429 11.31 -0.19 -25.30
N LEU A 430 12.18 -0.83 -24.53
CA LEU A 430 11.81 -1.57 -23.35
C LEU A 430 11.92 -0.70 -22.10
N HIS A 431 10.79 -0.52 -21.41
CA HIS A 431 10.74 0.06 -20.07
C HIS A 431 10.49 -1.06 -19.05
N LEU A 432 11.35 -1.19 -18.05
CA LEU A 432 11.30 -2.16 -16.97
C LEU A 432 11.17 -1.46 -15.62
N ASN A 433 10.08 -1.78 -14.93
CA ASN A 433 9.91 -1.47 -13.53
C ASN A 433 10.20 -2.73 -12.70
N PHE A 434 11.44 -2.86 -12.25
CA PHE A 434 11.80 -3.85 -11.22
C PHE A 434 11.37 -3.32 -9.85
N MET A 435 10.49 -4.02 -9.13
CA MET A 435 10.41 -3.77 -7.69
C MET A 435 11.71 -4.28 -7.04
N PRO A 436 12.48 -3.42 -6.34
CA PRO A 436 13.57 -3.90 -5.53
C PRO A 436 12.98 -4.83 -4.46
N CYS A 437 13.48 -6.07 -4.43
CA CYS A 437 13.07 -7.08 -3.47
C CYS A 437 13.37 -6.57 -2.05
N LYS A 438 12.39 -5.93 -1.39
CA LYS A 438 12.51 -5.54 0.02
C LYS A 438 12.64 -6.80 0.87
N SER A 439 13.44 -6.73 1.92
CA SER A 439 13.84 -7.83 2.81
C SER A 439 12.69 -8.65 3.41
N GLU A 440 11.46 -8.12 3.45
CA GLU A 440 10.28 -8.85 3.94
C GLU A 440 9.87 -10.00 3.01
N ILE A 441 10.03 -9.87 1.69
CA ILE A 441 9.65 -10.94 0.74
C ILE A 441 10.72 -12.06 0.70
N ALA A 442 12.00 -11.71 0.85
CA ALA A 442 13.07 -12.69 1.04
C ALA A 442 12.85 -13.57 2.28
N ARG A 443 12.17 -13.05 3.31
CA ARG A 443 11.76 -13.83 4.49
C ARG A 443 10.59 -14.78 4.17
N HIS A 444 9.67 -14.37 3.30
CA HIS A 444 8.57 -15.22 2.82
C HIS A 444 9.07 -16.38 1.93
N ILE A 445 10.02 -16.12 1.03
CA ILE A 445 10.71 -17.17 0.24
C ILE A 445 11.45 -18.16 1.17
N LYS A 446 12.07 -17.67 2.27
CA LYS A 446 12.68 -18.54 3.29
C LYS A 446 11.66 -19.38 4.08
N LEU A 447 10.45 -18.87 4.31
CA LEU A 447 9.39 -19.62 5.00
C LEU A 447 8.88 -20.80 4.14
N LYS A 448 8.73 -20.63 2.81
CA LYS A 448 8.44 -21.75 1.88
C LYS A 448 9.49 -22.87 1.97
N ASN A 449 10.76 -22.55 2.30
CA ASN A 449 11.85 -23.52 2.37
C ASN A 449 12.09 -24.16 3.75
N ASN A 450 11.44 -23.67 4.82
CA ASN A 450 11.59 -24.20 6.19
C ASN A 450 10.37 -25.02 6.67
N ILE A 451 9.38 -25.24 5.81
CA ILE A 451 8.21 -26.12 6.06
C ILE A 451 8.27 -27.31 5.09
N ARG A 452 9.40 -28.02 5.07
CA ARG A 452 9.50 -29.38 4.54
C ARG A 452 10.02 -30.31 5.61
#